data_AF-A0A4V2Q875-F1
#
_entry.id   AF-A0A4V2Q875-F1
#
_cell.length_a   1.000
_cell.length_b   1.000
_cell.length_c   1.000
_cell.angle_alpha   90.00
_cell.angle_beta   90.00
_cell.angle_gamma   90.00
#
_symmetry.space_group_name_H-M   'P 1'
#
loop_
_entity.id
_entity.type
_entity.pdbx_description
1 polymer ?
#
loop_
_entity_poly.entity_id
_entity_poly.type
_entity_poly.pdbx_seq_one_letter_code
_entity_poly.pdbx_strand_id
1 'polypeptide(L)'
;MEVKNYMESLVWQQVDEIIDAHSSVCKCEKCRYDIIALALNFLPPRYVATEKGQTYTRIKALEQQFNIDILTAISNAIKIVNSQPHHTEENP
;
A
#
# COMPACT_ATOMS: atom_id res chain seq x y z
N MET A 1 12.75 -19.29 -8.69
CA MET A 1 11.48 -18.62 -9.08
C MET A 1 10.65 -18.33 -7.83
N GLU A 2 10.32 -17.07 -7.58
CA GLU A 2 9.39 -16.68 -6.51
C GLU A 2 8.20 -15.94 -7.12
N VAL A 3 7.00 -16.20 -6.62
CA VAL A 3 5.77 -15.52 -7.04
C VAL A 3 5.49 -14.40 -6.04
N LYS A 4 5.46 -13.14 -6.50
CA LYS A 4 5.18 -11.97 -5.65
C LYS A 4 4.05 -11.14 -6.20
N ASN A 5 3.26 -10.54 -5.31
CA ASN A 5 2.33 -9.49 -5.69
C ASN A 5 3.10 -8.20 -5.93
N TYR A 6 3.15 -7.72 -7.16
CA TYR A 6 3.85 -6.48 -7.50
C TYR A 6 3.24 -5.27 -6.79
N MET A 7 1.92 -5.28 -6.56
CA MET A 7 1.23 -4.19 -5.87
C MET A 7 1.74 -4.01 -4.43
N GLU A 8 2.11 -5.10 -3.77
CA GLU A 8 2.66 -5.06 -2.42
C GLU A 8 3.93 -4.20 -2.39
N SER A 9 4.87 -4.45 -3.30
CA SER A 9 6.11 -3.66 -3.38
C SER A 9 5.85 -2.17 -3.63
N LEU A 10 4.91 -1.84 -4.51
CA LEU A 10 4.58 -0.45 -4.81
C LEU A 10 3.87 0.26 -3.66
N VAL A 11 2.97 -0.42 -2.94
CA VAL A 11 2.32 0.14 -1.74
C VAL A 11 3.38 0.43 -0.68
N TRP A 12 4.30 -0.51 -0.42
CA TRP A 12 5.39 -0.32 0.54
C TRP A 12 6.30 0.87 0.19
N GLN A 13 6.49 1.17 -1.09
CA GLN A 13 7.30 2.31 -1.53
C GLN A 13 6.62 3.67 -1.30
N GLN A 14 5.29 3.72 -1.25
CA GLN A 14 4.52 4.97 -1.25
C GLN A 14 3.84 5.26 0.09
N VAL A 15 3.58 4.24 0.89
CA VAL A 15 2.74 4.36 2.10
C VAL A 15 3.26 5.38 3.10
N ASP A 16 4.57 5.42 3.34
CA ASP A 16 5.15 6.33 4.34
C ASP A 16 5.03 7.79 3.91
N GLU A 17 5.33 8.10 2.65
CA GLU A 17 5.17 9.45 2.10
C GLU A 17 3.71 9.92 2.16
N ILE A 18 2.77 9.04 1.82
CA ILE A 18 1.34 9.38 1.84
C ILE A 18 0.83 9.54 3.28
N ILE A 19 1.25 8.69 4.21
CA ILE A 19 0.95 8.84 5.64
C ILE A 19 1.52 10.17 6.17
N ASP A 20 2.73 10.53 5.80
CA ASP A 20 3.38 11.77 6.24
C ASP A 20 2.68 13.03 5.73
N ALA A 21 2.06 12.96 4.54
CA ALA A 21 1.22 14.02 4.00
C ALA A 21 -0.11 14.22 4.79
N HIS A 22 -0.51 13.25 5.63
CA HIS A 22 -1.71 13.32 6.45
C HIS A 22 -1.36 13.60 7.92
N SER A 23 -1.36 14.87 8.33
CA SER A 23 -0.90 15.30 9.66
C SER A 23 -1.73 14.79 10.85
N SER A 24 -2.95 14.30 10.62
CA SER A 24 -3.87 13.85 11.67
C SER A 24 -3.91 12.34 11.89
N VAL A 25 -3.18 11.53 11.11
CA VAL A 25 -3.19 10.07 11.24
C VAL A 25 -2.16 9.58 12.26
N CYS A 26 -2.54 8.59 13.06
CA CYS A 26 -1.59 7.85 13.91
C CYS A 26 -0.56 7.13 13.03
N LYS A 27 0.72 7.22 13.41
CA LYS A 27 1.86 6.64 12.68
C LYS A 27 2.47 5.43 13.36
N CYS A 28 1.84 4.91 14.41
CA CYS A 28 2.30 3.68 15.06
C CYS A 28 2.31 2.52 14.05
N GLU A 29 3.14 1.51 14.32
CA GLU A 29 3.25 0.36 13.41
C GLU A 29 1.88 -0.29 13.17
N LYS A 30 1.05 -0.49 14.21
CA LYS A 30 -0.27 -1.11 14.03
C LYS A 30 -1.14 -0.37 13.00
N CYS A 31 -1.27 0.95 13.12
CA CYS A 31 -2.01 1.76 12.14
C CYS A 31 -1.42 1.67 10.74
N ARG A 32 -0.09 1.73 10.65
CA ARG A 32 0.62 1.63 9.39
C ARG A 32 0.35 0.29 8.69
N TYR A 33 0.42 -0.82 9.42
CA TYR A 33 0.13 -2.14 8.87
C TYR A 33 -1.35 -2.32 8.51
N ASP A 34 -2.28 -1.78 9.29
CA ASP A 34 -3.71 -1.79 8.98
C ASP A 34 -4.01 -1.00 7.69
N ILE A 35 -3.37 0.16 7.51
CA ILE A 35 -3.48 0.97 6.27
C ILE A 35 -2.99 0.17 5.06
N ILE A 36 -1.83 -0.49 5.18
CA ILE A 36 -1.26 -1.31 4.11
C ILE A 36 -2.19 -2.48 3.77
N ALA A 37 -2.67 -3.20 4.78
CA ALA A 37 -3.55 -4.35 4.60
C ALA A 37 -4.87 -3.96 3.91
N LEU A 38 -5.50 -2.88 4.36
CA LEU A 38 -6.71 -2.35 3.74
C LEU A 38 -6.45 -1.91 2.30
N ALA A 39 -5.39 -1.13 2.05
CA ALA A 39 -5.03 -0.69 0.70
C ALA A 39 -4.81 -1.87 -0.25
N LEU A 40 -4.10 -2.91 0.18
CA LEU A 40 -3.86 -4.11 -0.64
C LEU A 40 -5.13 -4.92 -0.89
N ASN A 41 -6.08 -4.95 0.06
CA ASN A 41 -7.37 -5.60 -0.13
C ASN A 41 -8.26 -4.83 -1.13
N PHE A 42 -8.09 -3.51 -1.25
CA PHE A 42 -8.79 -2.69 -2.25
C PHE A 42 -8.19 -2.77 -3.65
N LEU A 43 -6.90 -3.06 -3.75
CA LEU A 43 -6.18 -3.11 -5.03
C LEU A 43 -6.31 -4.50 -5.69
N PRO A 44 -6.47 -4.57 -7.01
CA PRO A 44 -6.43 -5.85 -7.71
C PRO A 44 -5.01 -6.45 -7.60
N PRO A 45 -4.85 -7.69 -7.08
CA PRO A 45 -3.53 -8.29 -6.93
C PRO A 45 -2.89 -8.56 -8.29
N ARG A 46 -1.56 -8.36 -8.38
CA ARG A 46 -0.78 -8.56 -9.61
C ARG A 46 0.40 -9.47 -9.33
N TYR A 47 0.17 -10.78 -9.38
CA TYR A 47 1.21 -11.77 -9.14
C TYR A 47 2.12 -11.97 -10.35
N VAL A 48 3.43 -11.95 -10.12
CA VAL A 48 4.46 -12.18 -11.13
C VAL A 48 5.53 -13.14 -10.64
N ALA A 49 6.07 -13.95 -11.55
CA ALA A 49 7.28 -14.72 -11.33
C ALA A 49 8.51 -13.83 -11.62
N THR A 50 9.38 -13.64 -10.63
CA THR A 50 10.47 -12.64 -10.65
C THR A 50 11.64 -12.94 -11.60
N GLU A 51 11.64 -14.07 -12.32
CA GLU A 51 12.77 -14.48 -13.18
C GLU A 51 12.75 -13.94 -14.62
N LYS A 52 11.66 -13.33 -15.12
CA LYS A 52 11.53 -12.99 -16.55
C LYS A 52 11.29 -11.51 -16.84
N GLY A 53 12.27 -10.91 -17.54
CA GLY A 53 12.26 -9.52 -17.99
C GLY A 53 11.02 -9.11 -18.79
N GLN A 54 10.52 -9.93 -19.71
CA GLN A 54 9.32 -9.56 -20.51
C GLN A 54 8.06 -9.34 -19.66
N THR A 55 7.81 -10.18 -18.66
CA THR A 55 6.66 -10.02 -17.75
C THR A 55 6.84 -8.78 -16.89
N TYR A 56 8.04 -8.58 -16.37
CA TYR A 56 8.36 -7.44 -15.51
C TYR A 56 8.30 -6.10 -16.28
N THR A 57 8.82 -6.04 -17.51
CA THR A 57 8.75 -4.86 -18.38
C THR A 57 7.31 -4.47 -18.71
N ARG A 58 6.42 -5.45 -18.97
CA ARG A 58 5.00 -5.17 -19.21
C ARG A 58 4.30 -4.58 -17.98
N ILE A 59 4.64 -5.08 -16.80
CA ILE A 59 4.11 -4.56 -15.53
C ILE A 59 4.61 -3.12 -15.29
N LYS A 60 5.91 -2.85 -15.50
CA LYS A 60 6.47 -1.51 -15.36
C LYS A 60 5.87 -0.48 -16.32
N ALA A 61 5.48 -0.89 -17.53
CA ALA A 61 4.80 0.00 -18.46
C ALA A 61 3.45 0.54 -17.92
N LEU A 62 2.86 -0.11 -16.91
CA LEU A 62 1.60 0.28 -16.27
C LEU A 62 1.78 1.02 -14.94
N GLU A 63 3.02 1.29 -14.53
CA GLU A 63 3.37 1.81 -13.20
C GLU A 63 2.71 3.15 -12.88
N GLN A 64 2.58 4.04 -13.87
CA GLN A 64 1.90 5.33 -13.67
C GLN A 64 0.41 5.16 -13.29
N GLN A 65 -0.29 4.21 -13.92
CA GLN A 65 -1.69 3.91 -13.58
C GLN A 65 -1.80 3.30 -12.18
N PHE A 66 -0.81 2.51 -11.76
CA PHE A 66 -0.79 1.94 -10.41
C PHE A 66 -0.58 3.01 -9.34
N ASN A 67 0.25 4.03 -9.59
CA ASN A 67 0.47 5.12 -8.63
C ASN A 67 -0.83 5.88 -8.30
N ILE A 68 -1.55 6.28 -9.36
CA ILE A 68 -3.02 6.29 -9.46
C ILE A 68 -3.82 5.68 -8.30
N ASP A 69 -4.03 4.38 -8.50
CA ASP A 69 -4.90 3.53 -7.72
C ASP A 69 -4.34 3.35 -6.29
N ILE A 70 -3.01 3.26 -6.14
CA ILE A 70 -2.31 3.11 -4.86
C ILE A 70 -2.52 4.34 -3.98
N LEU A 71 -2.31 5.55 -4.51
CA LEU A 71 -2.56 6.79 -3.77
C LEU A 71 -4.01 6.84 -3.27
N THR A 72 -4.95 6.48 -4.13
CA THR A 72 -6.38 6.46 -3.80
C THR A 72 -6.69 5.42 -2.72
N ALA A 73 -6.15 4.20 -2.85
CA ALA A 73 -6.35 3.11 -1.92
C ALA A 73 -5.76 3.43 -0.53
N ILE A 74 -4.53 3.95 -0.46
CA ILE A 74 -3.88 4.33 0.80
C ILE A 74 -4.64 5.49 1.45
N SER A 75 -5.03 6.51 0.68
CA SER A 75 -5.81 7.64 1.22
C SER A 75 -7.16 7.21 1.79
N ASN A 76 -7.82 6.23 1.16
CA ASN A 76 -9.07 5.66 1.68
C ASN A 76 -8.84 4.80 2.93
N ALA A 77 -7.78 3.99 2.94
CA ALA A 77 -7.40 3.20 4.10
C ALA A 77 -7.06 4.08 5.32
N ILE A 78 -6.33 5.19 5.10
CA ILE A 78 -6.06 6.21 6.13
C ILE A 78 -7.37 6.72 6.75
N LYS A 79 -8.37 7.07 5.94
CA LYS A 79 -9.67 7.54 6.45
C LYS A 79 -10.36 6.50 7.34
N ILE A 80 -10.32 5.22 6.94
CA ILE A 80 -10.92 4.13 7.68
C ILE A 80 -10.19 3.93 9.02
N VAL A 81 -8.87 3.76 8.99
CA VAL A 81 -8.05 3.51 10.19
C VAL A 81 -8.09 4.70 11.14
N ASN A 82 -8.06 5.93 10.62
CA ASN A 82 -8.14 7.13 11.46
C ASN A 82 -9.51 7.28 12.15
N SER A 83 -10.58 6.74 11.55
CA SER A 83 -11.92 6.78 12.16
C SER A 83 -12.11 5.72 13.27
N GLN A 84 -11.41 4.59 13.17
CA GLN A 84 -11.50 3.46 14.10
C GLN A 84 -10.12 2.78 14.25
N PRO A 85 -9.19 3.41 14.98
CA PRO A 85 -7.87 2.83 15.20
C PRO A 85 -7.93 1.54 16.04
N HIS A 86 -7.18 0.50 15.65
CA HIS A 86 -7.03 -0.73 16.45
C HIS A 86 -5.90 -0.67 17.50
N HIS A 87 -5.08 0.38 17.51
CA HIS A 87 -4.03 0.53 18.52
C HIS A 87 -4.63 0.94 19.86
N THR A 88 -4.00 0.49 20.94
CA THR A 88 -4.31 0.91 22.32
C THR A 88 -3.66 2.26 22.59
N GLU A 89 -4.28 3.08 23.45
CA GLU A 89 -3.83 4.47 23.76
C GLU A 89 -2.39 4.56 24.30
N GLU A 90 -1.80 3.45 24.77
CA GLU A 90 -0.41 3.38 25.23
C GLU A 90 0.63 3.42 24.09
N ASN A 91 0.21 3.36 22.82
CA ASN A 91 1.10 3.42 21.65
C ASN A 91 0.52 4.36 20.57
N PRO A 92 0.49 5.68 20.82
CA PRO A 92 0.01 6.70 19.87
C PRO A 92 1.01 6.97 18.72
#